data_AF-A0AA43DP37-F1
#
_entry.id   AF-A0AA43DP37-F1
#
_cell.length_a   1.000
_cell.length_b   1.000
_cell.length_c   1.000
_cell.angle_alpha   90.00
_cell.angle_beta   90.00
_cell.angle_gamma   90.00
#
_symmetry.space_group_name_H-M   'P 1'
#
loop_
_entity.id
_entity.type
_entity.pdbx_description
1 polymer ?
#
loop_
_entity_poly.entity_id
_entity_poly.type
_entity_poly.pdbx_seq_one_letter_code
_entity_poly.pdbx_strand_id
1 'polypeptide(L)'
;IAFMNPGGVRSDLTYAQSQTPPEGDGVVTFGEAFTFQPFGNTLVTYPMTGAQIVSVLEEQCQPLGSSRPFLHLGVSKGFTYDLAKTIVAGNCTSVTISNVKLNGVALNPAASYNVTVNNFLADGGDNFTTFRTITAARLDGGNDLLAFVNYLGTFSPVAPPSTDRVNELP
;
A
#
# COMPACT_ATOMS: atom_id res chain seq x y z
N ILE A 1 0.19 0.58 10.94
CA ILE A 1 -0.33 -0.07 9.71
C ILE A 1 0.05 0.84 8.55
N ALA A 2 0.44 0.30 7.39
CA ALA A 2 0.68 1.14 6.22
C ALA A 2 0.01 0.58 4.97
N PHE A 3 -0.44 1.46 4.09
CA PHE A 3 -1.02 1.14 2.80
C PHE A 3 -0.28 1.81 1.65
N MET A 4 -0.20 1.12 0.51
CA MET A 4 0.35 1.65 -0.73
C MET A 4 -0.52 1.21 -1.91
N ASN A 5 -0.91 2.16 -2.76
CA ASN A 5 -1.66 1.85 -3.98
C ASN A 5 -0.72 1.35 -5.09
N PRO A 6 -1.17 0.44 -5.96
CA PRO A 6 -0.35 -0.13 -7.02
C PRO A 6 -0.04 0.89 -8.14
N GLY A 7 -0.73 2.03 -8.18
CA GLY A 7 -0.40 3.15 -9.07
C GLY A 7 0.80 3.96 -8.61
N GLY A 8 1.14 3.93 -7.32
CA GLY A 8 2.28 4.67 -6.76
C GLY A 8 3.62 3.92 -6.85
N VAL A 9 3.61 2.64 -7.25
CA VAL A 9 4.79 1.84 -7.60
C VAL A 9 4.84 1.71 -9.12
N ARG A 10 5.97 2.10 -9.74
CA ARG A 10 6.01 2.38 -11.18
C ARG A 10 6.92 1.47 -11.99
N SER A 11 7.79 0.71 -11.34
CA SER A 11 8.63 -0.29 -11.97
C SER A 11 8.80 -1.49 -11.04
N ASP A 12 9.38 -2.56 -11.56
CA ASP A 12 9.91 -3.64 -10.71
C ASP A 12 11.30 -3.26 -10.22
N LEU A 13 11.74 -3.90 -9.13
CA LEU A 13 13.15 -3.97 -8.72
C LEU A 13 13.58 -5.43 -8.86
N THR A 14 14.42 -5.71 -9.85
CA THR A 14 14.86 -7.07 -10.16
C THR A 14 16.20 -7.38 -9.51
N TYR A 15 16.43 -8.65 -9.17
CA TYR A 15 17.73 -9.08 -8.61
C TYR A 15 18.88 -8.97 -9.63
N ALA A 16 18.60 -9.23 -10.91
CA ALA A 16 19.62 -9.16 -11.96
C ALA A 16 20.08 -7.71 -12.17
N GLN A 17 21.39 -7.51 -12.28
CA GLN A 17 21.99 -6.20 -12.54
C GLN A 17 21.37 -5.48 -13.75
N SER A 18 21.17 -4.17 -13.64
CA SER A 18 21.08 -3.30 -14.80
C SER A 18 22.42 -3.28 -15.54
N GLN A 19 22.39 -3.35 -16.88
CA GLN A 19 23.59 -3.24 -17.70
C GLN A 19 23.96 -1.79 -18.00
N THR A 20 23.11 -0.81 -17.66
CA THR A 20 23.32 0.61 -18.03
C THR A 20 22.76 1.57 -16.97
N PRO A 21 23.60 2.21 -16.15
CA PRO A 21 25.01 1.86 -15.90
C PRO A 21 25.12 0.47 -15.23
N PRO A 22 26.24 -0.24 -15.39
CA PRO A 22 26.42 -1.53 -14.75
C PRO A 22 26.42 -1.39 -13.21
N GLU A 23 25.66 -2.24 -12.55
CA GLU A 23 25.63 -2.39 -11.09
C GLU A 23 25.82 -3.88 -10.69
N GLY A 24 25.95 -4.17 -9.39
CA GLY A 24 26.01 -5.56 -8.92
C GLY A 24 24.63 -6.18 -8.80
N ASP A 25 24.51 -7.51 -8.92
CA ASP A 25 23.23 -8.18 -8.63
C ASP A 25 22.72 -7.84 -7.22
N GLY A 26 21.43 -7.53 -7.13
CA GLY A 26 20.77 -7.12 -5.89
C GLY A 26 21.16 -5.72 -5.38
N VAL A 27 21.97 -4.96 -6.12
CA VAL A 27 22.19 -3.53 -5.86
C VAL A 27 20.98 -2.76 -6.38
N VAL A 28 20.40 -1.94 -5.51
CA VAL A 28 19.37 -0.97 -5.90
C VAL A 28 20.02 0.40 -5.95
N THR A 29 20.14 0.97 -7.15
CA THR A 29 20.64 2.34 -7.29
C THR A 29 19.58 3.37 -6.92
N PHE A 30 20.02 4.60 -6.63
CA PHE A 30 19.08 5.71 -6.42
C PHE A 30 18.22 5.96 -7.66
N GLY A 31 18.77 5.78 -8.87
CA GLY A 31 18.03 5.92 -10.12
C GLY A 31 16.88 4.93 -10.22
N GLU A 32 17.11 3.67 -9.91
CA GLU A 32 16.06 2.65 -9.87
C GLU A 32 15.04 2.90 -8.76
N ALA A 33 15.47 3.29 -7.57
CA ALA A 33 14.57 3.67 -6.48
C ALA A 33 13.68 4.85 -6.88
N PHE A 34 14.23 5.85 -7.57
CA PHE A 34 13.47 6.98 -8.12
C PHE A 34 12.49 6.50 -9.19
N THR A 35 12.90 5.65 -10.13
CA THR A 35 12.00 5.07 -11.13
C THR A 35 10.87 4.26 -10.49
N PHE A 36 11.15 3.58 -9.38
CA PHE A 36 10.20 2.81 -8.60
C PHE A 36 9.13 3.70 -7.92
N GLN A 37 9.54 4.83 -7.33
CA GLN A 37 8.66 5.83 -6.69
C GLN A 37 8.95 7.28 -7.17
N PRO A 38 8.50 7.67 -8.38
CA PRO A 38 8.97 8.88 -9.06
C PRO A 38 8.17 10.14 -8.74
N PHE A 39 7.17 10.06 -7.87
CA PHE A 39 6.19 11.14 -7.69
C PHE A 39 6.57 12.16 -6.63
N GLY A 40 7.56 11.84 -5.78
CA GLY A 40 7.95 12.71 -4.67
C GLY A 40 6.82 12.96 -3.68
N ASN A 41 6.02 11.92 -3.37
CA ASN A 41 4.95 12.07 -2.39
C ASN A 41 5.54 12.31 -1.00
N THR A 42 4.67 12.76 -0.10
CA THR A 42 4.98 12.82 1.33
C THR A 42 4.25 11.68 2.03
N LEU A 43 4.94 10.95 2.90
CA LEU A 43 4.31 10.00 3.80
C LEU A 43 3.60 10.78 4.92
N VAL A 44 2.39 10.39 5.23
CA VAL A 44 1.61 10.97 6.33
C VAL A 44 1.11 9.88 7.24
N THR A 45 1.11 10.14 8.55
CA THR A 45 0.60 9.21 9.57
C THR A 45 -0.50 9.86 10.39
N TYR A 46 -1.61 9.17 10.56
CA TYR A 46 -2.73 9.65 11.37
C TYR A 46 -3.54 8.48 11.95
N PRO A 47 -4.30 8.71 13.04
CA PRO A 47 -5.14 7.68 13.63
C PRO A 47 -6.36 7.37 12.75
N MET A 48 -6.66 6.08 12.59
CA MET A 48 -7.90 5.57 12.01
C MET A 48 -8.50 4.51 12.91
N THR A 49 -9.83 4.46 12.99
CA THR A 49 -10.53 3.34 13.63
C THR A 49 -10.37 2.06 12.83
N GLY A 50 -10.48 0.90 13.48
CA GLY A 50 -10.50 -0.38 12.79
C GLY A 50 -11.59 -0.46 11.71
N ALA A 51 -12.76 0.13 11.96
CA ALA A 51 -13.85 0.22 10.99
C ALA A 51 -13.45 1.03 9.74
N GLN A 52 -12.82 2.20 9.91
CA GLN A 52 -12.34 3.00 8.78
C GLN A 52 -11.26 2.28 7.96
N ILE A 53 -10.39 1.51 8.64
CA ILE A 53 -9.40 0.67 7.95
C ILE A 53 -10.08 -0.39 7.07
N VAL A 54 -11.13 -1.04 7.58
CA VAL A 54 -11.92 -2.00 6.79
C VAL A 54 -12.59 -1.32 5.61
N SER A 55 -13.21 -0.15 5.80
CA SER A 55 -13.85 0.60 4.71
C SER A 55 -12.87 0.94 3.58
N VAL A 56 -11.64 1.38 3.88
CA VAL A 56 -10.60 1.59 2.86
C VAL A 56 -10.29 0.32 2.08
N LEU A 57 -10.19 -0.83 2.75
CA LEU A 57 -9.93 -2.11 2.08
C LEU A 57 -11.10 -2.54 1.18
N GLU A 58 -12.33 -2.16 1.53
CA GLU A 58 -13.53 -2.42 0.71
C GLU A 58 -13.62 -1.49 -0.52
N GLU A 59 -12.93 -0.34 -0.50
CA GLU A 59 -12.86 0.65 -1.60
C GLU A 59 -11.92 0.23 -2.76
N GLN A 60 -11.40 -1.00 -2.77
CA GLN A 60 -10.43 -1.43 -3.81
C GLN A 60 -11.07 -1.68 -5.20
N CYS A 61 -12.39 -1.84 -5.31
CA CYS A 61 -13.06 -1.81 -6.62
C CYS A 61 -13.08 -0.37 -7.17
N GLN A 62 -12.80 -0.21 -8.46
CA GLN A 62 -12.78 1.11 -9.09
C GLN A 62 -14.07 1.40 -9.87
N PRO A 63 -14.41 2.68 -10.11
CA PRO A 63 -15.56 3.06 -10.90
C PRO A 63 -15.57 2.40 -12.29
N LEU A 64 -16.76 2.05 -12.78
CA LEU A 64 -16.94 1.44 -14.09
C LEU A 64 -16.26 2.27 -15.19
N GLY A 65 -15.50 1.59 -16.08
CA GLY A 65 -14.74 2.23 -17.15
C GLY A 65 -13.32 2.64 -16.77
N SER A 66 -12.91 2.43 -15.51
CA SER A 66 -11.51 2.59 -15.10
C SER A 66 -10.59 1.60 -15.84
N SER A 67 -9.41 2.05 -16.25
CA SER A 67 -8.41 1.19 -16.93
C SER A 67 -7.94 0.02 -16.07
N ARG A 68 -7.98 0.19 -14.75
CA ARG A 68 -7.78 -0.84 -13.74
C ARG A 68 -9.08 -0.96 -12.92
N PRO A 69 -9.88 -2.03 -13.10
CA PRO A 69 -11.17 -2.17 -12.39
C PRO A 69 -11.01 -2.51 -10.90
N PHE A 70 -9.79 -2.85 -10.48
CA PHE A 70 -9.44 -3.18 -9.10
C PHE A 70 -8.03 -2.69 -8.79
N LEU A 71 -7.84 -2.07 -7.63
CA LEU A 71 -6.55 -1.61 -7.14
C LEU A 71 -6.20 -2.32 -5.85
N HIS A 72 -5.36 -3.36 -5.94
CA HIS A 72 -4.92 -4.12 -4.79
C HIS A 72 -3.95 -3.29 -3.94
N LEU A 73 -4.35 -2.93 -2.71
CA LEU A 73 -3.50 -2.22 -1.76
C LEU A 73 -2.39 -3.14 -1.26
N GLY A 74 -1.15 -2.66 -1.30
CA GLY A 74 -0.04 -3.25 -0.55
C GLY A 74 -0.17 -2.88 0.93
N VAL A 75 0.09 -3.85 1.82
CA VAL A 75 -0.04 -3.66 3.28
C VAL A 75 1.28 -3.92 4.02
N SER A 76 1.49 -3.21 5.13
CA SER A 76 2.67 -3.36 6.00
C SER A 76 2.84 -4.78 6.58
N LYS A 77 4.08 -5.16 6.89
CA LYS A 77 4.39 -6.40 7.64
C LYS A 77 3.53 -6.48 8.92
N GLY A 78 2.99 -7.68 9.19
CA GLY A 78 2.17 -7.95 10.36
C GLY A 78 0.68 -7.60 10.19
N PHE A 79 0.29 -6.89 9.13
CA PHE A 79 -1.13 -6.69 8.81
C PHE A 79 -1.60 -7.73 7.81
N THR A 80 -2.64 -8.49 8.15
CA THR A 80 -3.18 -9.54 7.29
C THR A 80 -4.71 -9.50 7.23
N TYR A 81 -5.30 -9.94 6.12
CA TYR A 81 -6.75 -10.07 5.97
C TYR A 81 -7.13 -11.05 4.86
N ASP A 82 -8.37 -11.52 4.91
CA ASP A 82 -9.02 -12.26 3.84
C ASP A 82 -9.87 -11.30 2.98
N LEU A 83 -9.87 -11.49 1.67
CA LEU A 83 -10.55 -10.64 0.70
C LEU A 83 -11.39 -11.49 -0.26
N ALA A 84 -12.68 -11.20 -0.38
CA ALA A 84 -13.55 -11.78 -1.41
C ALA A 84 -14.04 -10.68 -2.37
N LYS A 85 -13.97 -10.94 -3.68
CA LYS A 85 -14.40 -9.98 -4.74
C LYS A 85 -15.69 -10.44 -5.37
N THR A 86 -16.63 -9.51 -5.55
CA THR A 86 -17.80 -9.75 -6.41
C THR A 86 -17.54 -9.16 -7.80
N ILE A 87 -17.48 -10.03 -8.81
CA ILE A 87 -17.28 -9.64 -10.21
C ILE A 87 -18.61 -9.74 -10.98
N VAL A 88 -19.03 -8.64 -11.60
CA VAL A 88 -20.22 -8.59 -12.47
C VAL A 88 -19.79 -8.06 -13.83
N ALA A 89 -20.08 -8.82 -14.90
CA ALA A 89 -19.70 -8.47 -16.28
C ALA A 89 -18.21 -8.09 -16.42
N GLY A 90 -17.32 -8.84 -15.77
CA GLY A 90 -15.87 -8.62 -15.79
C GLY A 90 -15.36 -7.44 -14.94
N ASN A 91 -16.23 -6.76 -14.18
CA ASN A 91 -15.87 -5.62 -13.34
C ASN A 91 -16.02 -5.95 -11.84
N CYS A 92 -15.11 -5.43 -11.03
CA CYS A 92 -15.23 -5.47 -9.57
C CYS A 92 -16.38 -4.56 -9.14
N THR A 93 -17.32 -5.10 -8.37
CA THR A 93 -18.49 -4.35 -7.88
C THR A 93 -18.53 -4.22 -6.38
N SER A 94 -17.96 -5.18 -5.66
CA SER A 94 -17.74 -5.08 -4.22
C SER A 94 -16.57 -5.93 -3.78
N VAL A 95 -16.00 -5.54 -2.64
CA VAL A 95 -15.01 -6.29 -1.89
C VAL A 95 -15.59 -6.53 -0.50
N THR A 96 -15.45 -7.75 0.02
CA THR A 96 -15.76 -8.06 1.42
C THR A 96 -14.46 -8.44 2.12
N ILE A 97 -14.25 -7.84 3.28
CA ILE A 97 -13.03 -8.02 4.08
C ILE A 97 -13.36 -8.81 5.34
N SER A 98 -12.54 -9.80 5.66
CA SER A 98 -12.70 -10.60 6.88
C SER A 98 -11.34 -11.01 7.46
N ASN A 99 -11.36 -11.60 8.66
CA ASN A 99 -10.16 -12.13 9.33
C ASN A 99 -9.01 -11.11 9.46
N VAL A 100 -9.34 -9.83 9.62
CA VAL A 100 -8.36 -8.75 9.70
C VAL A 100 -7.58 -8.84 10.99
N LYS A 101 -6.24 -8.91 10.88
CA LYS A 101 -5.33 -9.04 12.02
C LYS A 101 -4.16 -8.07 11.91
N LEU A 102 -3.73 -7.59 13.06
CA LEU A 102 -2.46 -6.89 13.25
C LEU A 102 -1.60 -7.70 14.22
N ASN A 103 -0.45 -8.17 13.74
CA ASN A 103 0.49 -9.03 14.47
C ASN A 103 -0.20 -10.29 15.05
N GLY A 104 -1.08 -10.91 14.27
CA GLY A 104 -1.84 -12.09 14.69
C GLY A 104 -3.05 -11.81 15.58
N VAL A 105 -3.23 -10.57 16.06
CA VAL A 105 -4.37 -10.16 16.90
C VAL A 105 -5.48 -9.60 16.01
N ALA A 106 -6.72 -10.05 16.22
CA ALA A 106 -7.87 -9.54 15.50
C ALA A 106 -8.01 -8.02 15.65
N LEU A 107 -8.28 -7.33 14.54
CA LEU A 107 -8.49 -5.89 14.53
C LEU A 107 -9.80 -5.56 15.26
N ASN A 108 -9.74 -4.64 16.23
CA ASN A 108 -10.92 -4.14 16.91
C ASN A 108 -11.51 -2.97 16.10
N PRO A 109 -12.77 -3.05 15.64
CA PRO A 109 -13.36 -2.01 14.79
C PRO A 109 -13.48 -0.65 15.48
N ALA A 110 -13.60 -0.60 16.81
CA ALA A 110 -13.73 0.64 17.57
C ALA A 110 -12.38 1.20 18.07
N ALA A 111 -11.30 0.40 18.03
CA ALA A 111 -9.99 0.86 18.45
C ALA A 111 -9.32 1.74 17.39
N SER A 112 -8.43 2.62 17.83
CA SER A 112 -7.66 3.51 16.97
C SER A 112 -6.26 2.95 16.69
N TYR A 113 -5.82 3.04 15.44
CA TYR A 113 -4.53 2.57 14.96
C TYR A 113 -3.83 3.66 14.17
N ASN A 114 -2.51 3.79 14.33
CA ASN A 114 -1.72 4.67 13.48
C ASN A 114 -1.58 4.05 12.09
N VAL A 115 -2.05 4.79 11.08
CA VAL A 115 -2.00 4.41 9.68
C VAL A 115 -1.09 5.38 8.93
N THR A 116 -0.15 4.83 8.17
CA THR A 116 0.76 5.59 7.29
C THR A 116 0.42 5.34 5.83
N VAL A 117 0.28 6.39 5.05
CA VAL A 117 0.05 6.34 3.59
C VAL A 117 0.80 7.47 2.90
N ASN A 118 0.94 7.41 1.57
CA ASN A 118 1.32 8.60 0.81
C ASN A 118 0.20 9.66 0.82
N ASN A 119 0.54 10.93 0.66
CA ASN A 119 -0.43 12.03 0.71
C ASN A 119 -1.49 11.94 -0.38
N PHE A 120 -1.18 11.39 -1.56
CA PHE A 120 -2.17 11.15 -2.62
C PHE A 120 -3.32 10.26 -2.14
N LEU A 121 -3.02 9.15 -1.47
CA LEU A 121 -4.04 8.31 -0.83
C LEU A 121 -4.74 9.02 0.32
N ALA A 122 -4.00 9.75 1.15
CA ALA A 122 -4.58 10.50 2.27
C ALA A 122 -5.65 11.52 1.81
N ASP A 123 -5.48 12.08 0.61
CA ASP A 123 -6.42 13.02 -0.02
C ASP A 123 -7.57 12.33 -0.78
N GLY A 124 -7.64 11.00 -0.73
CA GLY A 124 -8.68 10.19 -1.34
C GLY A 124 -8.41 9.84 -2.82
N GLY A 125 -7.14 9.88 -3.24
CA GLY A 125 -6.71 9.40 -4.55
C GLY A 125 -7.12 7.95 -4.79
N ASP A 126 -7.19 7.55 -6.07
CA ASP A 126 -7.59 6.19 -6.49
C ASP A 126 -8.96 5.73 -5.93
N ASN A 127 -9.85 6.69 -5.65
CA ASN A 127 -11.18 6.47 -5.09
C ASN A 127 -11.20 5.88 -3.68
N PHE A 128 -10.08 5.92 -2.94
CA PHE A 128 -10.04 5.54 -1.52
C PHE A 128 -10.58 6.66 -0.62
N THR A 129 -11.87 6.97 -0.80
CA THR A 129 -12.50 8.18 -0.25
C THR A 129 -12.57 8.20 1.27
N THR A 130 -12.50 7.05 1.94
CA THR A 130 -12.52 6.99 3.40
C THR A 130 -11.32 7.73 4.00
N PHE A 131 -10.14 7.72 3.36
CA PHE A 131 -8.96 8.42 3.86
C PHE A 131 -9.16 9.92 4.02
N ARG A 132 -9.80 10.60 3.05
CA ARG A 132 -10.04 12.05 3.13
C ARG A 132 -11.09 12.46 4.16
N THR A 133 -11.85 11.50 4.71
CA THR A 133 -12.82 11.78 5.79
C THR A 133 -12.14 11.92 7.16
N ILE A 134 -10.88 11.50 7.28
CA ILE A 134 -10.15 11.55 8.55
C ILE A 134 -9.71 12.98 8.84
N THR A 135 -10.26 13.57 9.91
CA THR A 135 -10.02 14.97 10.31
C THR A 135 -8.87 15.12 11.30
N ALA A 136 -8.30 14.01 11.79
CA ALA A 136 -7.17 14.05 12.69
C ALA A 136 -5.94 14.70 12.03
N ALA A 137 -5.12 15.37 12.85
CA ALA A 137 -3.89 15.97 12.36
C ALA A 137 -2.97 14.90 11.74
N ARG A 138 -2.43 15.22 10.57
CA ARG A 138 -1.48 14.36 9.85
C ARG A 138 -0.08 14.66 10.36
N LEU A 139 0.62 13.63 10.83
CA LEU A 139 2.03 13.69 11.13
C LEU A 139 2.81 13.51 9.84
N ASP A 140 3.75 14.43 9.58
CA ASP A 140 4.66 14.35 8.44
C ASP A 140 5.68 13.22 8.65
N GLY A 141 5.70 12.28 7.72
CA GLY A 141 6.65 11.16 7.65
C GLY A 141 7.80 11.42 6.68
N GLY A 142 7.85 12.59 6.04
CA GLY A 142 8.86 12.97 5.05
C GLY A 142 8.60 12.41 3.66
N ASN A 143 9.57 12.63 2.76
CA ASN A 143 9.49 12.19 1.37
C ASN A 143 9.52 10.65 1.25
N ASP A 144 8.62 10.10 0.43
CA ASP A 144 8.45 8.65 0.23
C ASP A 144 9.71 7.96 -0.33
N LEU A 145 10.32 8.53 -1.36
CA LEU A 145 11.55 8.02 -1.96
C LEU A 145 12.71 8.00 -0.95
N LEU A 146 12.91 9.08 -0.20
CA LEU A 146 13.94 9.12 0.84
C LEU A 146 13.67 8.09 1.93
N ALA A 147 12.42 7.93 2.36
CA ALA A 147 12.06 6.90 3.33
C ALA A 147 12.38 5.48 2.80
N PHE A 148 12.09 5.22 1.52
CA PHE A 148 12.39 3.94 0.87
C PHE A 148 13.90 3.68 0.76
N VAL A 149 14.68 4.64 0.25
CA VAL A 149 16.15 4.54 0.14
C VAL A 149 16.79 4.36 1.51
N ASN A 150 16.35 5.11 2.52
CA ASN A 150 16.86 4.97 3.88
C ASN A 150 16.53 3.60 4.48
N TYR A 151 15.33 3.07 4.22
CA TYR A 151 14.96 1.72 4.65
C TYR A 151 15.88 0.67 4.02
N LEU A 152 16.07 0.71 2.69
CA LEU A 152 16.97 -0.23 2.00
C LEU A 152 18.41 -0.14 2.54
N GLY A 153 18.93 1.07 2.74
CA GLY A 153 20.28 1.28 3.29
C GLY A 153 20.44 0.79 4.73
N THR A 154 19.43 1.01 5.57
CA THR A 154 19.47 0.63 7.00
C THR A 154 19.34 -0.88 7.20
N PHE A 155 18.51 -1.54 6.42
CA PHE A 155 18.16 -2.95 6.60
C PHE A 155 18.78 -3.87 5.54
N SER A 156 19.83 -3.41 4.85
CA SER A 156 20.50 -4.20 3.81
C SER A 156 21.14 -5.49 4.37
N PRO A 157 21.00 -6.64 3.69
CA PRO A 157 20.16 -6.87 2.51
C PRO A 157 18.68 -7.02 2.86
N VAL A 158 17.81 -6.45 2.02
CA VAL A 158 16.36 -6.58 2.15
C VAL A 158 15.83 -7.65 1.18
N ALA A 159 15.20 -8.68 1.72
CA ALA A 159 14.50 -9.68 0.90
C ALA A 159 13.11 -9.17 0.46
N PRO A 160 12.61 -9.58 -0.73
CA PRO A 160 11.22 -9.34 -1.12
C PRO A 160 10.25 -9.85 -0.04
N PRO A 161 9.16 -9.13 0.22
CA PRO A 161 8.17 -9.58 1.20
C PRO A 161 7.45 -10.84 0.73
N SER A 162 7.04 -11.69 1.67
CA SER A 162 6.13 -12.80 1.41
C SER A 162 4.78 -12.30 0.85
N THR A 163 4.15 -13.11 0.01
CA THR A 163 2.85 -12.83 -0.62
C THR A 163 1.67 -13.37 0.20
N ASP A 164 1.84 -13.51 1.52
CA ASP A 164 0.92 -14.16 2.45
C ASP A 164 0.11 -13.16 3.31
N ARG A 165 0.25 -11.87 3.03
CA ARG A 165 -0.45 -10.82 3.80
C ARG A 165 -1.92 -10.69 3.44
N VAL A 166 -2.28 -11.04 2.20
CA VAL A 166 -3.66 -10.94 1.72
C VAL A 166 -4.05 -12.28 1.13
N ASN A 167 -5.09 -12.87 1.69
CA ASN A 167 -5.61 -14.14 1.23
C ASN A 167 -6.87 -13.86 0.40
N GLU A 168 -6.73 -13.91 -0.93
CA GLU A 168 -7.88 -13.78 -1.82
C GLU A 168 -8.72 -15.06 -1.79
N LEU A 169 -9.94 -14.94 -1.28
CA LEU A 169 -10.93 -16.01 -1.26
C LEU A 169 -11.56 -16.18 -2.65
N PRO A 170 -12.04 -17.39 -2.97
CA PRO A 170 -12.72 -17.69 -4.23
C PRO A 170 -13.97 -16.82 -4.49
#